data_AF-A0A939ARV3-F1
#
_entry.id   AF-A0A939ARV3-F1
#
_cell.length_a   1.000
_cell.length_b   1.000
_cell.length_c   1.000
_cell.angle_alpha   90.00
_cell.angle_beta   90.00
_cell.angle_gamma   90.00
#
_symmetry.space_group_name_H-M   'P 1'
#
loop_
_entity.id
_entity.type
_entity.pdbx_description
1 polymer ?
#
loop_
_entity_poly.entity_id
_entity_poly.type
_entity_poly.pdbx_seq_one_letter_code
_entity_poly.pdbx_strand_id
1 'polypeptide(L)'
;MYTRRTSSPWPSSWVWPRPPFTGISMSQPYPPTSETETETVSVLTPAAPDGAQVLGRLVRLATQADRIQAQLDALWIEFQASNDQLSALTRYFTSADAVRPVEARLAELLTRQETADQQLADLTQTVTKLTRTQFKANTLGESKEQHVAAALAALQEMATRRQQAQEAYIAHDEARLAQLRSDARSELAADFLPALDGLELALEHGRAWIQRRRQLQEESTRAAAQAAADAEASALQARQARWLPGWLPGLPWLLSFQKMATMATLGVWSKLRRALVGEPASGLRTASVSKDGNSGPLSDDATEAVSGWLQGLELVRERFVALLAAEGIRQIEARGRIFDPRLHLAVAAEIHADVPAGLVVSVQRKGYRQRERVIRYAEVTVARAQGCDPGLPSFGKMATLGEPWAAELSVPTAVMPAALRTDSSDFQEEEERE
;
A
#
# COMPACT_ATOMS: atom_id res chain seq x y z
N MET A 1 -18.88 -20.78 -11.31
CA MET A 1 -20.09 -20.57 -12.12
C MET A 1 -20.22 -21.70 -13.12
N TYR A 2 -21.43 -22.23 -13.24
CA TYR A 2 -21.76 -23.56 -13.75
C TYR A 2 -21.62 -23.74 -15.28
N THR A 3 -21.11 -24.92 -15.62
CA THR A 3 -21.20 -25.81 -16.80
C THR A 3 -22.04 -25.43 -18.05
N ARG A 4 -21.54 -25.82 -19.23
CA ARG A 4 -22.13 -26.92 -20.04
C ARG A 4 -21.26 -27.34 -21.23
N ARG A 5 -21.00 -28.64 -21.29
CA ARG A 5 -20.46 -29.37 -22.45
C ARG A 5 -21.61 -30.18 -23.07
N THR A 6 -21.56 -30.28 -24.39
CA THR A 6 -22.21 -31.21 -25.35
C THR A 6 -22.38 -32.64 -24.79
N SER A 7 -23.34 -33.50 -25.15
CA SER A 7 -23.97 -33.90 -26.42
C SER A 7 -25.11 -34.90 -26.08
N SER A 8 -26.19 -35.04 -26.84
CA SER A 8 -26.43 -36.16 -27.80
C SER A 8 -27.93 -36.29 -28.16
N PRO A 9 -28.29 -37.09 -29.20
CA PRO A 9 -29.51 -36.95 -30.00
C PRO A 9 -30.69 -37.90 -29.65
N TRP A 10 -31.87 -37.55 -30.17
CA TRP A 10 -33.21 -38.18 -30.25
C TRP A 10 -33.33 -39.72 -30.41
N PRO A 11 -34.55 -40.34 -30.44
CA PRO A 11 -35.83 -40.10 -29.73
C PRO A 11 -36.52 -41.40 -29.20
N SER A 12 -37.54 -41.30 -28.33
CA SER A 12 -38.49 -42.40 -28.08
C SER A 12 -39.91 -41.93 -27.70
N SER A 13 -40.90 -42.80 -27.96
CA SER A 13 -42.37 -42.68 -27.89
C SER A 13 -43.01 -42.01 -29.12
N TRP A 14 -43.60 -42.70 -30.12
CA TRP A 14 -44.55 -43.83 -30.16
C TRP A 14 -45.81 -43.58 -29.33
N VAL A 15 -46.77 -42.93 -29.98
CA VAL A 15 -48.18 -42.76 -29.57
C VAL A 15 -49.02 -43.68 -30.45
N TRP A 16 -49.90 -44.48 -29.83
CA TRP A 16 -50.71 -45.52 -30.46
C TRP A 16 -51.84 -44.99 -31.38
N PRO A 17 -52.27 -45.78 -32.39
CA PRO A 17 -53.50 -45.54 -33.14
C PRO A 17 -54.74 -46.12 -32.44
N ARG A 18 -55.89 -45.43 -32.59
CA ARG A 18 -57.23 -45.89 -32.18
C ARG A 18 -57.79 -46.95 -33.15
N PRO A 19 -58.56 -47.93 -32.65
CA PRO A 19 -59.67 -48.53 -33.40
C PRO A 19 -61.04 -48.28 -32.69
N PRO A 20 -62.17 -48.47 -33.40
CA PRO A 20 -63.47 -47.95 -33.00
C PRO A 20 -64.18 -48.84 -31.96
N PHE A 21 -64.90 -48.20 -31.05
CA PHE A 21 -65.81 -48.83 -30.10
C PHE A 21 -67.15 -49.18 -30.74
N THR A 22 -67.66 -50.31 -30.28
CA THR A 22 -68.92 -50.98 -30.56
C THR A 22 -70.14 -50.22 -30.02
N GLY A 23 -71.26 -50.34 -30.73
CA GLY A 23 -72.60 -50.03 -30.23
C GLY A 23 -73.54 -51.18 -30.60
N ILE A 24 -73.80 -52.08 -29.66
CA ILE A 24 -74.86 -53.10 -29.76
C ILE A 24 -75.85 -52.80 -28.63
N SER A 25 -77.05 -52.38 -29.02
CA SER A 25 -78.21 -52.19 -28.17
C SER A 25 -79.02 -53.49 -28.12
N MET A 26 -79.20 -54.05 -26.94
CA MET A 26 -80.17 -55.10 -26.65
C MET A 26 -81.54 -54.49 -26.35
N SER A 27 -82.58 -54.92 -27.06
CA SER A 27 -83.94 -55.01 -26.51
C SER A 27 -84.76 -56.06 -27.28
N GLN A 28 -85.48 -56.86 -26.52
CA GLN A 28 -86.58 -57.76 -26.88
C GLN A 28 -87.80 -57.32 -26.02
N PRO A 29 -89.06 -57.84 -26.14
CA PRO A 29 -89.60 -58.89 -27.02
C PRO A 29 -91.06 -58.68 -27.57
N TYR A 30 -91.50 -59.64 -28.41
CA TYR A 30 -92.86 -60.21 -28.67
C TYR A 30 -93.88 -59.58 -29.67
N PRO A 31 -94.62 -60.41 -30.48
CA PRO A 31 -95.69 -60.03 -31.45
C PRO A 31 -97.10 -60.29 -30.81
N PRO A 32 -98.28 -60.50 -31.50
CA PRO A 32 -98.64 -60.57 -32.94
C PRO A 32 -99.96 -59.85 -33.35
N THR A 33 -100.27 -59.82 -34.66
CA THR A 33 -101.67 -59.73 -35.15
C THR A 33 -101.86 -60.48 -36.46
N SER A 34 -102.98 -61.19 -36.49
CA SER A 34 -103.61 -61.98 -37.55
C SER A 34 -103.95 -61.19 -38.80
N GLU A 35 -103.95 -61.87 -39.95
CA GLU A 35 -104.95 -61.60 -40.98
C GLU A 35 -105.33 -62.90 -41.69
N THR A 36 -106.63 -63.15 -41.65
CA THR A 36 -107.39 -64.25 -42.23
C THR A 36 -107.83 -63.85 -43.63
N GLU A 37 -107.63 -64.70 -44.63
CA GLU A 37 -108.52 -64.72 -45.80
C GLU A 37 -108.98 -66.15 -46.05
N THR A 38 -110.17 -66.39 -45.49
CA THR A 38 -111.17 -67.33 -45.95
C THR A 38 -111.67 -66.93 -47.33
N GLU A 39 -111.93 -67.88 -48.22
CA GLU A 39 -113.13 -67.87 -49.09
C GLU A 39 -113.30 -69.23 -49.78
N THR A 40 -114.19 -70.07 -49.25
CA THR A 40 -115.61 -70.23 -49.61
C THR A 40 -115.86 -71.24 -50.73
N VAL A 41 -116.25 -72.44 -50.30
CA VAL A 41 -116.98 -73.43 -51.09
C VAL A 41 -118.45 -73.01 -51.08
N SER A 42 -118.98 -72.55 -52.21
CA SER A 42 -120.42 -72.34 -52.42
C SER A 42 -121.10 -73.65 -52.85
N VAL A 43 -122.14 -74.00 -52.09
CA VAL A 43 -123.12 -75.08 -52.29
C VAL A 43 -124.29 -74.53 -53.11
N LEU A 44 -124.88 -75.31 -54.02
CA LEU A 44 -126.31 -75.23 -54.39
C LEU A 44 -126.77 -76.54 -55.10
N THR A 45 -127.81 -77.11 -54.51
CA THR A 45 -128.65 -78.28 -54.85
C THR A 45 -129.68 -77.96 -55.98
N PRO A 46 -130.54 -78.89 -56.44
CA PRO A 46 -130.33 -80.29 -56.83
C PRO A 46 -130.89 -80.58 -58.24
N ALA A 47 -130.19 -81.37 -59.06
CA ALA A 47 -130.78 -82.10 -60.20
C ALA A 47 -129.90 -83.32 -60.52
N ALA A 48 -130.51 -84.38 -61.04
CA ALA A 48 -130.02 -85.75 -61.18
C ALA A 48 -128.51 -85.93 -61.56
N PRO A 49 -127.83 -86.96 -61.03
CA PRO A 49 -126.36 -87.03 -60.99
C PRO A 49 -125.69 -87.51 -62.30
N ASP A 50 -124.69 -86.76 -62.77
CA ASP A 50 -123.69 -87.17 -63.78
C ASP A 50 -122.32 -87.40 -63.12
N GLY A 51 -121.81 -88.64 -63.12
CA GLY A 51 -120.66 -89.10 -62.33
C GLY A 51 -119.27 -88.52 -62.66
N ALA A 52 -119.13 -87.67 -63.68
CA ALA A 52 -117.82 -87.22 -64.17
C ALA A 52 -117.18 -86.08 -63.34
N GLN A 53 -117.98 -85.21 -62.70
CA GLN A 53 -117.45 -84.05 -61.96
C GLN A 53 -116.92 -84.41 -60.55
N VAL A 54 -117.49 -85.45 -59.94
CA VAL A 54 -117.06 -85.96 -58.62
C VAL A 54 -115.65 -86.54 -58.70
N LEU A 55 -115.36 -87.31 -59.77
CA LEU A 55 -114.05 -87.92 -59.99
C LEU A 55 -112.95 -86.86 -60.20
N GLY A 56 -113.23 -85.81 -60.99
CA GLY A 56 -112.25 -84.74 -61.23
C GLY A 56 -111.92 -83.88 -60.01
N ARG A 57 -112.83 -83.77 -59.02
CA ARG A 57 -112.56 -83.09 -57.75
C ARG A 57 -111.75 -83.97 -56.79
N LEU A 58 -112.07 -85.26 -56.72
CA LEU A 58 -111.34 -86.24 -55.90
C LEU A 58 -109.89 -86.42 -56.36
N VAL A 59 -109.64 -86.48 -57.67
CA VAL A 59 -108.27 -86.59 -58.20
C VAL A 59 -107.44 -85.33 -57.94
N ARG A 60 -108.03 -84.14 -58.01
CA ARG A 60 -107.33 -82.89 -57.66
C ARG A 60 -107.03 -82.79 -56.17
N LEU A 61 -107.96 -83.20 -55.31
CA LEU A 61 -107.71 -83.27 -53.86
C LEU A 61 -106.65 -84.32 -53.52
N ALA A 62 -106.65 -85.47 -54.19
CA ALA A 62 -105.62 -86.50 -54.00
C ALA A 62 -104.22 -86.02 -54.41
N THR A 63 -104.09 -85.39 -55.58
CA THR A 63 -102.81 -84.84 -56.05
C THR A 63 -102.34 -83.62 -55.24
N GLN A 64 -103.27 -82.83 -54.71
CA GLN A 64 -102.96 -81.74 -53.77
C GLN A 64 -102.52 -82.27 -52.41
N ALA A 65 -103.15 -83.35 -51.92
CA ALA A 65 -102.73 -84.05 -50.72
C ALA A 65 -101.32 -84.65 -50.88
N ASP A 66 -101.03 -85.32 -52.00
CA ASP A 66 -99.70 -85.86 -52.29
C ASP A 66 -98.64 -84.75 -52.40
N ARG A 67 -98.98 -83.60 -52.99
CA ARG A 67 -98.05 -82.47 -53.12
C ARG A 67 -97.76 -81.82 -51.76
N ILE A 68 -98.78 -81.67 -50.90
CA ILE A 68 -98.59 -81.20 -49.52
C ILE A 68 -97.76 -82.21 -48.73
N GLN A 69 -98.02 -83.51 -48.90
CA GLN A 69 -97.25 -84.57 -48.25
C GLN A 69 -95.77 -84.53 -48.66
N ALA A 70 -95.49 -84.39 -49.95
CA ALA A 70 -94.12 -84.26 -50.45
C ALA A 70 -93.42 -82.98 -49.98
N GLN A 71 -94.15 -81.86 -49.84
CA GLN A 71 -93.61 -80.62 -49.28
C GLN A 71 -93.31 -80.77 -47.77
N LEU A 72 -94.17 -81.46 -47.03
CA LEU A 72 -93.94 -81.77 -45.62
C LEU A 72 -92.73 -82.68 -45.44
N ASP A 73 -92.57 -83.70 -46.30
CA ASP A 73 -91.41 -84.60 -46.25
C ASP A 73 -90.10 -83.86 -46.57
N ALA A 74 -90.10 -82.94 -47.56
CA ALA A 74 -88.94 -82.12 -47.88
C ALA A 74 -88.55 -81.17 -46.74
N LEU A 75 -89.53 -80.48 -46.15
CA LEU A 75 -89.30 -79.60 -44.98
C LEU A 75 -88.86 -80.39 -43.75
N TRP A 76 -89.36 -81.62 -43.58
CA TRP A 76 -88.94 -82.51 -42.51
C TRP A 76 -87.47 -82.91 -42.66
N ILE A 77 -87.02 -83.23 -43.87
CA ILE A 77 -85.61 -83.54 -44.16
C ILE A 77 -84.71 -82.34 -43.88
N GLU A 78 -85.12 -81.14 -44.30
CA GLU A 78 -84.35 -79.91 -44.10
C GLU A 78 -84.29 -79.50 -42.62
N PHE A 79 -85.38 -79.72 -41.89
CA PHE A 79 -85.43 -79.56 -40.44
C PHE A 79 -84.51 -80.55 -39.73
N GLN A 80 -84.50 -81.83 -40.12
CA GLN A 80 -83.58 -82.83 -39.56
C GLN A 80 -82.12 -82.48 -39.84
N ALA A 81 -81.79 -82.04 -41.07
CA ALA A 81 -80.44 -81.60 -41.42
C ALA A 81 -79.98 -80.38 -40.59
N SER A 82 -80.87 -79.41 -40.38
CA SER A 82 -80.61 -78.25 -39.54
C SER A 82 -80.44 -78.63 -38.06
N ASN A 83 -81.24 -79.58 -37.57
CA ASN A 83 -81.16 -80.10 -36.22
C ASN A 83 -79.87 -80.93 -36.00
N ASP A 84 -79.42 -81.67 -37.00
CA ASP A 84 -78.13 -82.37 -37.01
C ASP A 84 -76.95 -81.40 -37.00
N GLN A 85 -77.04 -80.29 -37.75
CA GLN A 85 -76.02 -79.22 -37.72
C GLN A 85 -75.99 -78.51 -36.36
N LEU A 86 -77.15 -78.18 -35.79
CA LEU A 86 -77.24 -77.56 -34.48
C LEU A 86 -76.72 -78.49 -33.39
N SER A 87 -77.02 -79.78 -33.45
CA SER A 87 -76.50 -80.76 -32.49
C SER A 87 -75.02 -81.06 -32.70
N ALA A 88 -74.49 -81.00 -33.92
CA ALA A 88 -73.06 -81.05 -34.21
C ALA A 88 -72.31 -79.82 -33.67
N LEU A 89 -72.85 -78.62 -33.87
CA LEU A 89 -72.29 -77.39 -33.30
C LEU A 89 -72.38 -77.40 -31.77
N THR A 90 -73.52 -77.81 -31.22
CA THR A 90 -73.69 -77.93 -29.76
C THR A 90 -72.68 -78.93 -29.21
N ARG A 91 -72.48 -80.09 -29.84
CA ARG A 91 -71.42 -81.04 -29.46
C ARG A 91 -70.03 -80.44 -29.61
N TYR A 92 -69.74 -79.65 -30.64
CA TYR A 92 -68.43 -79.00 -30.78
C TYR A 92 -68.17 -78.00 -29.64
N PHE A 93 -69.11 -77.12 -29.33
CA PHE A 93 -68.97 -76.12 -28.26
C PHE A 93 -69.07 -76.68 -26.84
N THR A 94 -69.78 -77.80 -26.65
CA THR A 94 -69.85 -78.52 -25.37
C THR A 94 -68.83 -79.65 -25.26
N SER A 95 -68.09 -79.97 -26.33
CA SER A 95 -67.02 -80.96 -26.27
C SER A 95 -65.85 -80.37 -25.48
N ALA A 96 -65.45 -81.10 -24.46
CA ALA A 96 -64.27 -80.78 -23.68
C ALA A 96 -62.99 -80.71 -24.55
N ASP A 97 -62.97 -81.33 -25.74
CA ASP A 97 -61.81 -81.31 -26.65
C ASP A 97 -61.61 -79.96 -27.38
N ALA A 98 -62.68 -79.24 -27.73
CA ALA A 98 -62.57 -77.96 -28.44
C ALA A 98 -62.22 -76.78 -27.51
N VAL A 99 -62.64 -76.82 -26.24
CA VAL A 99 -62.42 -75.75 -25.24
C VAL A 99 -61.05 -75.88 -24.56
N ARG A 100 -60.57 -77.12 -24.34
CA ARG A 100 -59.25 -77.41 -23.72
C ARG A 100 -58.06 -76.65 -24.31
N PRO A 101 -57.86 -76.50 -25.63
CA PRO A 101 -56.71 -75.76 -26.16
C PRO A 101 -56.79 -74.25 -25.91
N VAL A 102 -57.99 -73.67 -25.86
CA VAL A 102 -58.18 -72.25 -25.54
C VAL A 102 -57.91 -72.01 -24.06
N GLU A 103 -58.44 -72.84 -23.18
CA GLU A 103 -58.16 -72.79 -21.74
C GLU A 103 -56.67 -73.00 -21.43
N ALA A 104 -56.02 -73.95 -22.11
CA ALA A 104 -54.58 -74.18 -21.98
C ALA A 104 -53.77 -72.94 -22.42
N ARG A 105 -54.17 -72.27 -23.52
CA ARG A 105 -53.51 -71.06 -23.99
C ARG A 105 -53.74 -69.87 -23.05
N LEU A 106 -54.93 -69.76 -22.46
CA LEU A 106 -55.27 -68.72 -21.49
C LEU A 106 -54.51 -68.93 -20.18
N ALA A 107 -54.37 -70.17 -19.71
CA ALA A 107 -53.51 -70.55 -18.59
C ALA A 107 -52.02 -70.25 -18.87
N GLU A 108 -51.52 -70.53 -20.09
CA GLU A 108 -50.16 -70.18 -20.51
C GLU A 108 -49.93 -68.65 -20.53
N LEU A 109 -50.92 -67.87 -20.96
CA LEU A 109 -50.83 -66.40 -20.96
C LEU A 109 -50.89 -65.81 -19.56
N LEU A 110 -51.77 -66.32 -18.68
CA LEU A 110 -51.85 -65.90 -17.29
C LEU A 110 -50.55 -66.21 -16.54
N THR A 111 -50.00 -67.41 -16.71
CA THR A 111 -48.71 -67.76 -16.12
C THR A 111 -47.56 -66.91 -16.67
N ARG A 112 -47.54 -66.61 -17.97
CA ARG A 112 -46.57 -65.64 -18.54
C ARG A 112 -46.74 -64.24 -17.93
N GLN A 113 -47.96 -63.75 -17.79
CA GLN A 113 -48.23 -62.46 -17.18
C GLN A 113 -47.73 -62.42 -15.74
N GLU A 114 -48.02 -63.45 -14.95
CA GLU A 114 -47.59 -63.55 -13.55
C GLU A 114 -46.06 -63.62 -13.43
N THR A 115 -45.37 -64.34 -14.33
CA THR A 115 -43.90 -64.31 -14.39
C THR A 115 -43.34 -62.96 -14.81
N ALA A 116 -44.00 -62.23 -15.72
CA ALA A 116 -43.59 -60.90 -16.13
C ALA A 116 -43.76 -59.88 -14.99
N ASP A 117 -44.84 -59.98 -14.22
CA ASP A 117 -45.08 -59.15 -13.03
C ASP A 117 -44.04 -59.42 -11.94
N GLN A 118 -43.64 -60.68 -11.73
CA GLN A 118 -42.54 -61.04 -10.84
C GLN A 118 -41.19 -60.46 -11.31
N GLN A 119 -40.88 -60.56 -12.60
CA GLN A 119 -39.67 -59.96 -13.18
C GLN A 119 -39.67 -58.43 -13.04
N LEU A 120 -40.82 -57.79 -13.21
CA LEU A 120 -40.97 -56.35 -13.00
C LEU A 120 -40.71 -55.99 -11.53
N ALA A 121 -41.25 -56.77 -10.59
CA ALA A 121 -41.00 -56.58 -9.16
C ALA A 121 -39.50 -56.73 -8.82
N ASP A 122 -38.83 -57.77 -9.31
CA ASP A 122 -37.39 -57.98 -9.13
C ASP A 122 -36.57 -56.83 -9.73
N LEU A 123 -36.93 -56.36 -10.93
CA LEU A 123 -36.29 -55.20 -11.55
C LEU A 123 -36.49 -53.93 -10.72
N THR A 124 -37.67 -53.68 -10.16
CA THR A 124 -37.88 -52.52 -9.28
C THR A 124 -37.03 -52.61 -8.00
N GLN A 125 -36.86 -53.81 -7.44
CA GLN A 125 -36.01 -54.02 -6.27
C GLN A 125 -34.53 -53.81 -6.60
N THR A 126 -34.06 -54.30 -7.74
CA THR A 126 -32.67 -54.08 -8.17
C THR A 126 -32.40 -52.60 -8.46
N VAL A 127 -33.32 -51.90 -9.14
CA VAL A 127 -33.21 -50.46 -9.39
C VAL A 127 -33.14 -49.69 -8.08
N THR A 128 -34.05 -49.93 -7.13
CA THR A 128 -34.02 -49.23 -5.83
C THR A 128 -32.74 -49.52 -5.03
N LYS A 129 -32.23 -50.76 -5.07
CA LYS A 129 -30.94 -51.12 -4.46
C LYS A 129 -29.79 -50.37 -5.13
N LEU A 130 -29.74 -50.34 -6.46
CA LEU A 130 -28.74 -49.64 -7.24
C LEU A 130 -28.78 -48.12 -6.95
N THR A 131 -29.96 -47.52 -6.90
CA THR A 131 -30.14 -46.10 -6.56
C THR A 131 -29.61 -45.80 -5.15
N ARG A 132 -29.91 -46.66 -4.15
CA ARG A 132 -29.36 -46.50 -2.80
C ARG A 132 -27.84 -46.62 -2.78
N THR A 133 -27.25 -47.56 -3.53
CA THR A 133 -25.80 -47.70 -3.61
C THR A 133 -25.14 -46.54 -4.34
N GLN A 134 -25.75 -46.03 -5.40
CA GLN A 134 -25.29 -44.85 -6.13
C GLN A 134 -25.34 -43.61 -5.23
N PHE A 135 -26.44 -43.43 -4.50
CA PHE A 135 -26.56 -42.33 -3.54
C PHE A 135 -25.46 -42.38 -2.49
N LYS A 136 -25.23 -43.55 -1.86
CA LYS A 136 -24.14 -43.73 -0.88
C LYS A 136 -22.75 -43.47 -1.48
N ALA A 137 -22.51 -43.93 -2.71
CA ALA A 137 -21.26 -43.69 -3.42
C ALA A 137 -21.05 -42.20 -3.70
N ASN A 138 -22.10 -41.49 -4.14
CA ASN A 138 -22.06 -40.06 -4.40
C ASN A 138 -21.82 -39.27 -3.11
N THR A 139 -22.53 -39.57 -2.01
CA THR A 139 -22.32 -38.90 -0.72
C THR A 139 -20.93 -39.13 -0.16
N LEU A 140 -20.36 -40.32 -0.37
CA LEU A 140 -18.99 -40.63 0.03
C LEU A 140 -17.96 -39.91 -0.85
N GLY A 141 -18.26 -39.75 -2.14
CA GLY A 141 -17.46 -38.94 -3.07
C GLY A 141 -17.43 -37.48 -2.63
N GLU A 142 -18.60 -36.91 -2.36
CA GLU A 142 -18.75 -35.52 -1.91
C GLU A 142 -18.02 -35.27 -0.59
N SER A 143 -18.13 -36.16 0.41
CA SER A 143 -17.40 -35.99 1.66
C SER A 143 -15.88 -36.08 1.48
N LYS A 144 -15.38 -36.99 0.63
CA LYS A 144 -13.95 -37.07 0.30
C LYS A 144 -13.46 -35.83 -0.42
N GLU A 145 -14.23 -35.30 -1.37
CA GLU A 145 -13.90 -34.05 -2.06
C GLU A 145 -13.82 -32.87 -1.08
N GLN A 146 -14.77 -32.78 -0.14
CA GLN A 146 -14.74 -31.77 0.93
C GLN A 146 -13.51 -31.93 1.83
N HIS A 147 -13.15 -33.16 2.22
CA HIS A 147 -11.95 -33.40 3.02
C HIS A 147 -10.66 -33.04 2.28
N VAL A 148 -10.56 -33.38 0.99
CA VAL A 148 -9.41 -33.01 0.15
C VAL A 148 -9.33 -31.50 -0.02
N ALA A 149 -10.45 -30.83 -0.27
CA ALA A 149 -10.50 -29.38 -0.39
C ALA A 149 -10.09 -28.69 0.93
N ALA A 150 -10.58 -29.18 2.08
CA ALA A 150 -10.20 -28.67 3.39
C ALA A 150 -8.70 -28.89 3.69
N ALA A 151 -8.16 -30.07 3.35
CA ALA A 151 -6.74 -30.36 3.52
C ALA A 151 -5.85 -29.46 2.65
N LEU A 152 -6.25 -29.22 1.39
CA LEU A 152 -5.54 -28.30 0.49
C LEU A 152 -5.59 -26.85 1.01
N ALA A 153 -6.75 -26.40 1.50
CA ALA A 153 -6.89 -25.07 2.09
C ALA A 153 -6.00 -24.90 3.33
N ALA A 154 -5.96 -25.90 4.22
CA ALA A 154 -5.08 -25.89 5.38
C ALA A 154 -3.60 -25.85 4.99
N LEU A 155 -3.18 -26.61 3.97
CA LEU A 155 -1.80 -26.56 3.47
C LEU A 155 -1.45 -25.20 2.85
N GLN A 156 -2.38 -24.59 2.11
CA GLN A 156 -2.20 -23.23 1.58
C GLN A 156 -2.08 -22.19 2.70
N GLU A 157 -2.89 -22.32 3.75
CA GLU A 157 -2.82 -21.47 4.93
C GLU A 157 -1.49 -21.64 5.68
N MET A 158 -1.01 -22.88 5.85
CA MET A 158 0.29 -23.13 6.46
C MET A 158 1.44 -22.56 5.62
N ALA A 159 1.37 -22.68 4.29
CA ALA A 159 2.37 -22.13 3.39
C ALA A 159 2.41 -20.59 3.44
N THR A 160 1.25 -19.93 3.42
CA THR A 160 1.15 -18.47 3.53
C THR A 160 1.61 -17.96 4.90
N ARG A 161 1.21 -18.61 6.00
CA ARG A 161 1.72 -18.29 7.35
C ARG A 161 3.23 -18.43 7.45
N ARG A 162 3.81 -19.47 6.85
CA ARG A 162 5.26 -19.66 6.81
C ARG A 162 5.96 -18.56 6.01
N GLN A 163 5.40 -18.16 4.88
CA GLN A 163 5.95 -17.06 4.08
C GLN A 163 5.92 -15.73 4.84
N GLN A 164 4.79 -15.39 5.45
CA GLN A 164 4.67 -14.18 6.27
C GLN A 164 5.64 -14.18 7.45
N ALA A 165 5.81 -15.30 8.14
CA ALA A 165 6.77 -15.43 9.23
C ALA A 165 8.23 -15.26 8.73
N GLN A 166 8.54 -15.78 7.55
CA GLN A 166 9.87 -15.63 6.95
C GLN A 166 10.13 -14.19 6.51
N GLU A 167 9.16 -13.52 5.92
CA GLU A 167 9.25 -12.10 5.55
C GLU A 167 9.41 -11.21 6.80
N ALA A 168 8.65 -11.48 7.86
CA ALA A 168 8.79 -10.77 9.14
C ALA A 168 10.17 -10.98 9.76
N TYR A 169 10.72 -12.20 9.69
CA TYR A 169 12.07 -12.50 10.17
C TYR A 169 13.14 -11.73 9.38
N ILE A 170 13.05 -11.73 8.04
CA ILE A 170 13.99 -11.01 7.18
C ILE A 170 13.91 -9.50 7.47
N ALA A 171 12.71 -8.93 7.54
CA ALA A 171 12.52 -7.51 7.85
C ALA A 171 13.10 -7.13 9.22
N HIS A 172 12.92 -7.99 10.22
CA HIS A 172 13.50 -7.78 11.54
C HIS A 172 15.03 -7.81 11.52
N ASP A 173 15.63 -8.77 10.82
CA ASP A 173 17.08 -8.87 10.71
C ASP A 173 17.69 -7.71 9.91
N GLU A 174 17.02 -7.26 8.84
CA GLU A 174 17.41 -6.06 8.09
C GLU A 174 17.38 -4.81 8.98
N ALA A 175 16.33 -4.63 9.79
CA ALA A 175 16.23 -3.53 10.74
C ALA A 175 17.36 -3.58 11.78
N ARG A 176 17.66 -4.78 12.30
CA ARG A 176 18.75 -4.99 13.25
C ARG A 176 20.12 -4.67 12.64
N LEU A 177 20.38 -5.14 11.42
CA LEU A 177 21.63 -4.86 10.70
C LEU A 177 21.75 -3.37 10.36
N ALA A 178 20.65 -2.70 10.01
CA ALA A 178 20.65 -1.25 9.78
C ALA A 178 20.99 -0.47 11.06
N GLN A 179 20.46 -0.90 12.20
CA GLN A 179 20.79 -0.31 13.50
C GLN A 179 22.27 -0.52 13.85
N LEU A 180 22.77 -1.76 13.76
CA LEU A 180 24.18 -2.07 14.01
C LEU A 180 25.12 -1.29 13.10
N ARG A 181 24.77 -1.12 11.82
CA ARG A 181 25.55 -0.28 10.89
C ARG A 181 25.53 1.19 11.30
N SER A 182 24.40 1.73 11.75
CA SER A 182 24.31 3.10 12.25
C SER A 182 25.20 3.30 13.48
N ASP A 183 25.14 2.36 14.42
CA ASP A 183 25.93 2.39 15.65
C ASP A 183 27.43 2.31 15.33
N ALA A 184 27.85 1.34 14.51
CA ALA A 184 29.24 1.21 14.07
C ALA A 184 29.76 2.46 13.33
N ARG A 185 28.93 3.11 12.50
CA ARG A 185 29.30 4.39 11.86
C ARG A 185 29.51 5.50 12.87
N SER A 186 28.67 5.57 13.91
CA SER A 186 28.80 6.58 14.95
C SER A 186 30.04 6.37 15.82
N GLU A 187 30.42 5.11 16.08
CA GLU A 187 31.67 4.76 16.77
C GLU A 187 32.88 5.12 15.93
N LEU A 188 32.92 4.71 14.66
CA LEU A 188 33.98 5.09 13.73
C LEU A 188 34.14 6.61 13.62
N ALA A 189 33.02 7.33 13.54
CA ALA A 189 33.07 8.79 13.50
C ALA A 189 33.69 9.37 14.77
N ALA A 190 33.35 8.84 15.96
CA ALA A 190 33.92 9.27 17.22
C ALA A 190 35.46 9.15 17.23
N ASP A 191 35.99 8.07 16.67
CA ASP A 191 37.44 7.82 16.57
C ASP A 191 38.17 8.83 15.67
N PHE A 192 37.51 9.35 14.64
CA PHE A 192 38.11 10.34 13.74
C PHE A 192 38.00 11.79 14.24
N LEU A 193 37.07 12.09 15.16
CA LEU A 193 36.87 13.47 15.63
C LEU A 193 38.13 14.11 16.25
N PRO A 194 38.98 13.41 17.04
CA PRO A 194 40.24 13.97 17.52
C PRO A 194 41.20 14.40 16.41
N ALA A 195 41.25 13.66 15.30
CA ALA A 195 42.08 14.02 14.15
C ALA A 195 41.55 15.28 13.45
N LEU A 196 40.22 15.42 13.37
CA LEU A 196 39.58 16.64 12.87
C LEU A 196 39.88 17.83 13.78
N ASP A 197 39.79 17.68 15.10
CA ASP A 197 40.13 18.74 16.05
C ASP A 197 41.60 19.18 15.88
N GLY A 198 42.53 18.23 15.73
CA GLY A 198 43.93 18.51 15.48
C GLY A 198 44.17 19.27 14.18
N LEU A 199 43.42 18.93 13.13
CA LEU A 199 43.47 19.64 11.85
C LEU A 199 42.93 21.07 11.97
N GLU A 200 41.82 21.27 12.68
CA GLU A 200 41.26 22.62 12.90
C GLU A 200 42.19 23.49 13.74
N LEU A 201 42.77 22.95 14.81
CA LEU A 201 43.79 23.62 15.61
C LEU A 201 45.02 23.98 14.77
N ALA A 202 45.48 23.07 13.90
CA ALA A 202 46.61 23.35 13.02
C ALA A 202 46.31 24.48 12.03
N LEU A 203 45.10 24.52 11.47
CA LEU A 203 44.63 25.60 10.59
C LEU A 203 44.56 26.94 11.32
N GLU A 204 44.03 26.97 12.55
CA GLU A 204 43.95 28.18 13.37
C GLU A 204 45.34 28.72 13.71
N HIS A 205 46.24 27.88 14.22
CA HIS A 205 47.62 28.29 14.51
C HIS A 205 48.38 28.73 13.26
N GLY A 206 48.20 28.04 12.12
CA GLY A 206 48.82 28.41 10.87
C GLY A 206 48.35 29.78 10.37
N ARG A 207 47.05 30.07 10.43
CA ARG A 207 46.49 31.39 10.10
C ARG A 207 47.01 32.48 11.04
N ALA A 208 47.02 32.20 12.34
CA ALA A 208 47.56 33.12 13.35
C ALA A 208 49.04 33.43 13.11
N TRP A 209 49.83 32.42 12.74
CA TRP A 209 51.25 32.59 12.42
C TRP A 209 51.46 33.49 11.19
N ILE A 210 50.71 33.29 10.10
CA ILE A 210 50.78 34.15 8.91
C ILE A 210 50.39 35.59 9.26
N GLN A 211 49.30 35.77 10.00
CA GLN A 211 48.84 37.09 10.43
C GLN A 211 49.89 37.79 11.30
N ARG A 212 50.47 37.08 12.27
CA ARG A 212 51.51 37.62 13.13
C ARG A 212 52.74 38.03 12.33
N ARG A 213 53.12 37.25 11.33
CA ARG A 213 54.26 37.56 10.46
C ARG A 213 54.00 38.78 9.58
N ARG A 214 52.80 38.91 9.01
CA ARG A 214 52.39 40.13 8.28
C ARG A 214 52.41 41.37 9.18
N GLN A 215 51.91 41.26 10.40
CA GLN A 215 51.97 42.37 11.37
C GLN A 215 53.40 42.81 11.64
N LEU A 216 54.33 41.88 11.87
CA LEU A 216 55.75 42.19 12.10
C LEU A 216 56.41 42.83 10.84
N GLN A 217 55.99 42.43 9.63
CA GLN A 217 56.43 43.08 8.39
C GLN A 217 55.87 44.50 8.26
N GLU A 218 54.60 44.70 8.58
CA GLU A 218 53.98 46.04 8.61
C GLU A 218 54.62 46.93 9.67
N GLU A 219 54.91 46.40 10.86
CA GLU A 219 55.59 47.12 11.94
C GLU A 219 57.02 47.49 11.52
N SER A 220 57.77 46.57 10.91
CA SER A 220 59.14 46.84 10.45
C SER A 220 59.18 47.83 9.27
N THR A 221 58.26 47.73 8.32
CA THR A 221 58.14 48.71 7.21
C THR A 221 57.70 50.09 7.69
N ARG A 222 56.75 50.16 8.64
CA ARG A 222 56.37 51.42 9.29
C ARG A 222 57.53 52.02 10.08
N ALA A 223 58.27 51.22 10.83
CA ALA A 223 59.45 51.68 11.56
C ALA A 223 60.55 52.17 10.60
N ALA A 224 60.78 51.49 9.48
CA ALA A 224 61.73 51.92 8.45
C ALA A 224 61.29 53.24 7.77
N ALA A 225 59.99 53.39 7.49
CA ALA A 225 59.42 54.62 6.93
C ALA A 225 59.54 55.79 7.91
N GLN A 226 59.30 55.56 9.20
CA GLN A 226 59.48 56.55 10.27
C GLN A 226 60.97 56.94 10.39
N ALA A 227 61.88 55.98 10.43
CA ALA A 227 63.31 56.25 10.48
C ALA A 227 63.82 57.02 9.25
N ALA A 228 63.29 56.74 8.06
CA ALA A 228 63.60 57.51 6.85
C ALA A 228 63.06 58.95 6.93
N ALA A 229 61.82 59.13 7.41
CA ALA A 229 61.25 60.46 7.63
C ALA A 229 62.03 61.26 8.68
N ASP A 230 62.46 60.63 9.77
CA ASP A 230 63.28 61.24 10.82
C ASP A 230 64.69 61.60 10.29
N ALA A 231 65.27 60.75 9.44
CA ALA A 231 66.54 61.02 8.77
C ALA A 231 66.43 62.19 7.78
N GLU A 232 65.34 62.27 7.01
CA GLU A 232 65.06 63.41 6.12
C GLU A 232 64.82 64.69 6.92
N ALA A 233 64.03 64.64 8.00
CA ALA A 233 63.77 65.77 8.88
C ALA A 233 65.06 66.30 9.53
N SER A 234 65.91 65.41 10.04
CA SER A 234 67.22 65.79 10.60
C SER A 234 68.19 66.31 9.53
N ALA A 235 68.17 65.77 8.31
CA ALA A 235 68.96 66.30 7.19
C ALA A 235 68.48 67.69 6.74
N LEU A 236 67.16 67.93 6.72
CA LEU A 236 66.56 69.24 6.46
C LEU A 236 66.91 70.24 7.57
N GLN A 237 66.83 69.84 8.84
CA GLN A 237 67.27 70.66 9.98
C GLN A 237 68.76 70.98 9.91
N ALA A 238 69.62 70.02 9.57
CA ALA A 238 71.05 70.25 9.39
C ALA A 238 71.35 71.20 8.21
N ARG A 239 70.60 71.07 7.10
CA ARG A 239 70.66 72.02 5.97
C ARG A 239 70.22 73.43 6.38
N GLN A 240 69.15 73.55 7.15
CA GLN A 240 68.68 74.82 7.69
C GLN A 240 69.73 75.45 8.62
N ALA A 241 70.29 74.67 9.55
CA ALA A 241 71.35 75.09 10.47
C ALA A 241 72.66 75.49 9.76
N ARG A 242 72.96 74.92 8.57
CA ARG A 242 74.10 75.32 7.75
C ARG A 242 73.87 76.64 7.00
N TRP A 243 72.64 76.95 6.59
CA TRP A 243 72.32 78.21 5.90
C TRP A 243 72.12 79.40 6.85
N LEU A 244 71.66 79.15 8.08
CA LEU A 244 71.41 80.19 9.10
C LEU A 244 72.63 81.12 9.35
N PRO A 245 73.87 80.63 9.56
CA PRO A 245 75.04 81.47 9.80
C PRO A 245 75.48 82.32 8.59
N GLY A 246 75.14 81.91 7.37
CA GLY A 246 75.47 82.64 6.14
C GLY A 246 74.52 83.81 5.84
N TRP A 247 73.30 83.78 6.38
CA TRP A 247 72.31 84.86 6.24
C TRP A 247 72.38 85.91 7.36
N LEU A 248 72.91 85.54 8.53
CA LEU A 248 73.08 86.44 9.69
C LEU A 248 73.92 87.71 9.43
N PRO A 249 74.95 87.73 8.55
CA PRO A 249 75.67 88.96 8.18
C PRO A 249 74.89 89.90 7.23
N GLY A 250 73.80 89.44 6.61
CA GLY A 250 72.97 90.21 5.68
C GLY A 250 71.73 90.86 6.29
N LEU A 251 71.41 90.55 7.55
CA LEU A 251 70.25 91.13 8.27
C LEU A 251 70.29 92.68 8.39
N PRO A 252 71.46 93.34 8.52
CA PRO A 252 71.54 94.80 8.44
C PRO A 252 71.16 95.36 7.06
N TRP A 253 71.48 94.63 6.00
CA TRP A 253 71.09 94.97 4.61
C TRP A 253 69.60 94.73 4.38
N LEU A 254 68.99 93.69 4.95
CA LEU A 254 67.54 93.41 4.83
C LEU A 254 66.67 94.43 5.58
N LEU A 255 67.11 94.88 6.76
CA LEU A 255 66.48 96.01 7.48
C LEU A 255 66.67 97.35 6.74
N SER A 256 67.76 97.50 5.99
CA SER A 256 68.00 98.64 5.08
C SER A 256 67.22 98.52 3.76
N PHE A 257 66.99 97.30 3.28
CA PHE A 257 66.23 96.98 2.07
C PHE A 257 64.72 97.14 2.33
N GLN A 258 64.23 96.86 3.54
CA GLN A 258 62.87 97.16 3.96
C GLN A 258 62.60 98.69 4.04
N LYS A 259 63.64 99.48 4.34
CA LYS A 259 63.62 100.96 4.20
C LYS A 259 63.72 101.45 2.74
N MET A 260 64.23 100.65 1.81
CA MET A 260 64.26 100.98 0.36
C MET A 260 63.03 100.47 -0.40
N ALA A 261 62.44 99.35 0.01
CA ALA A 261 61.24 98.76 -0.59
C ALA A 261 59.95 99.53 -0.29
N THR A 262 59.98 100.44 0.70
CA THR A 262 58.89 101.41 0.92
C THR A 262 58.92 102.57 -0.09
N MET A 263 59.99 102.74 -0.89
CA MET A 263 60.09 103.76 -1.93
C MET A 263 60.12 103.23 -3.38
N ALA A 264 60.29 101.92 -3.60
CA ALA A 264 60.26 101.31 -4.92
C ALA A 264 59.01 100.45 -5.13
N THR A 265 57.88 101.14 -5.30
CA THR A 265 56.73 100.83 -6.17
C THR A 265 56.48 99.37 -6.59
N LEU A 266 55.30 98.88 -6.19
CA LEU A 266 54.21 98.47 -7.10
C LEU A 266 54.66 98.26 -8.57
N GLY A 267 54.79 97.01 -9.03
CA GLY A 267 54.81 96.74 -10.47
C GLY A 267 55.38 95.42 -10.99
N VAL A 268 56.29 94.74 -10.28
CA VAL A 268 57.11 93.68 -10.92
C VAL A 268 56.79 92.24 -10.44
N TRP A 269 56.00 92.06 -9.37
CA TRP A 269 55.76 90.74 -8.77
C TRP A 269 54.76 89.82 -9.51
N SER A 270 53.96 90.34 -10.46
CA SER A 270 52.98 89.54 -11.21
C SER A 270 53.56 88.83 -12.43
N LYS A 271 54.75 89.24 -12.92
CA LYS A 271 55.42 88.59 -14.06
C LYS A 271 56.33 87.43 -13.63
N LEU A 272 56.91 87.49 -12.44
CA LEU A 272 57.87 86.47 -11.97
C LEU A 272 57.20 85.15 -11.54
N ARG A 273 55.94 85.20 -11.08
CA ARG A 273 55.17 84.00 -10.67
C ARG A 273 54.76 83.11 -11.84
N ARG A 274 54.73 83.63 -13.08
CA ARG A 274 54.39 82.84 -14.29
C ARG A 274 55.60 82.18 -14.95
N ALA A 275 56.82 82.57 -14.60
CA ALA A 275 58.05 82.00 -15.16
C ALA A 275 58.66 80.89 -14.29
N LEU A 276 58.26 80.79 -13.01
CA LEU A 276 58.81 79.85 -12.03
C LEU A 276 57.95 78.61 -11.77
N VAL A 277 56.76 78.52 -12.38
CA VAL A 277 55.99 77.26 -12.44
C VAL A 277 56.23 76.62 -13.80
N GLY A 278 57.49 76.23 -14.01
CA GLY A 278 57.87 75.23 -15.00
C GLY A 278 57.79 73.86 -14.33
N GLU A 279 57.06 72.94 -14.96
CA GLU A 279 56.88 71.56 -14.55
C GLU A 279 58.21 70.85 -14.24
N PRO A 280 58.16 69.84 -13.36
CA PRO A 280 58.86 68.62 -13.67
C PRO A 280 57.90 67.44 -13.72
N ALA A 281 57.54 67.06 -14.93
CA ALA A 281 57.43 65.65 -15.27
C ALA A 281 58.82 65.01 -15.11
N SER A 282 58.92 63.93 -14.34
CA SER A 282 59.63 62.70 -14.74
C SER A 282 59.86 61.76 -13.57
N GLY A 283 59.20 60.60 -13.64
CA GLY A 283 59.89 59.31 -13.52
C GLY A 283 60.42 58.92 -12.15
N LEU A 284 59.53 58.53 -11.24
CA LEU A 284 59.86 57.51 -10.26
C LEU A 284 59.37 56.16 -10.77
N ARG A 285 60.24 55.51 -11.54
CA ARG A 285 60.19 54.05 -11.70
C ARG A 285 60.39 53.46 -10.32
N THR A 286 59.38 52.77 -9.81
CA THR A 286 59.54 51.78 -8.75
C THR A 286 60.37 50.63 -9.33
N ALA A 287 61.69 50.76 -9.27
CA ALA A 287 62.60 49.67 -9.52
C ALA A 287 62.44 48.68 -8.37
N SER A 288 61.74 47.58 -8.64
CA SER A 288 61.83 46.35 -7.88
C SER A 288 63.29 45.90 -7.91
N VAL A 289 64.06 46.28 -6.90
CA VAL A 289 65.41 45.80 -6.67
C VAL A 289 65.29 44.35 -6.23
N SER A 290 65.54 43.44 -7.16
CA SER A 290 66.04 42.11 -6.83
C SER A 290 67.47 42.27 -6.34
N LYS A 291 67.77 41.97 -5.06
CA LYS A 291 69.15 41.79 -4.64
C LYS A 291 69.31 40.90 -3.40
N ASP A 292 69.93 39.75 -3.68
CA ASP A 292 70.91 38.97 -2.93
C ASP A 292 70.53 38.35 -1.58
N GLY A 293 70.70 37.02 -1.54
CA GLY A 293 70.74 36.25 -0.32
C GLY A 293 71.92 36.65 0.56
N ASN A 294 71.61 37.16 1.74
CA ASN A 294 72.14 36.66 3.01
C ASN A 294 71.28 37.19 4.18
N SER A 295 70.62 36.27 4.88
CA SER A 295 70.11 36.35 6.27
C SER A 295 69.42 37.65 6.75
N GLY A 296 68.18 37.87 6.27
CA GLY A 296 67.09 38.59 6.96
C GLY A 296 65.85 37.67 7.07
N PRO A 297 64.86 37.94 7.94
CA PRO A 297 64.08 36.90 8.63
C PRO A 297 63.12 36.12 7.71
N LEU A 298 63.56 34.96 7.18
CA LEU A 298 62.84 33.98 6.33
C LEU A 298 62.13 34.62 5.11
N SER A 299 62.34 34.11 3.90
CA SER A 299 61.79 34.72 2.69
C SER A 299 60.25 34.77 2.67
N ASP A 300 59.68 35.73 1.94
CA ASP A 300 58.24 35.86 1.68
C ASP A 300 57.68 34.56 1.05
N ASP A 301 58.49 33.86 0.26
CA ASP A 301 58.19 32.54 -0.32
C ASP A 301 57.73 31.51 0.72
N ALA A 302 58.28 31.54 1.93
CA ALA A 302 57.88 30.64 3.00
C ALA A 302 56.47 30.94 3.53
N THR A 303 56.05 32.22 3.54
CA THR A 303 54.67 32.56 3.92
C THR A 303 53.68 32.12 2.85
N GLU A 304 54.05 32.27 1.58
CA GLU A 304 53.22 31.88 0.44
C GLU A 304 53.07 30.35 0.38
N ALA A 305 54.16 29.61 0.58
CA ALA A 305 54.15 28.15 0.66
C ALA A 305 53.26 27.63 1.81
N VAL A 306 53.38 28.21 3.01
CA VAL A 306 52.52 27.85 4.16
C VAL A 306 51.06 28.22 3.89
N SER A 307 50.80 29.36 3.24
CA SER A 307 49.44 29.76 2.83
C SER A 307 48.82 28.75 1.86
N GLY A 308 49.57 28.30 0.85
CA GLY A 308 49.12 27.27 -0.08
C GLY A 308 48.83 25.94 0.61
N TRP A 309 49.68 25.55 1.57
CA TRP A 309 49.46 24.34 2.37
C TRP A 309 48.20 24.42 3.25
N LEU A 310 47.97 25.56 3.92
CA LEU A 310 46.76 25.79 4.72
C LEU A 310 45.50 25.74 3.85
N GLN A 311 45.55 26.26 2.62
CA GLN A 311 44.43 26.17 1.68
C GLN A 311 44.14 24.72 1.29
N GLY A 312 45.19 23.90 1.08
CA GLY A 312 45.04 22.47 0.85
C GLY A 312 44.38 21.74 2.02
N LEU A 313 44.80 22.05 3.26
CA LEU A 313 44.20 21.50 4.47
C LEU A 313 42.75 21.94 4.68
N GLU A 314 42.41 23.19 4.33
CA GLU A 314 41.02 23.67 4.40
C GLU A 314 40.10 22.82 3.51
N LEU A 315 40.54 22.52 2.29
CA LEU A 315 39.77 21.68 1.36
C LEU A 315 39.59 20.26 1.89
N VAL A 316 40.61 19.70 2.55
CA VAL A 316 40.53 18.40 3.22
C VAL A 316 39.50 18.46 4.35
N ARG A 317 39.53 19.50 5.18
CA ARG A 317 38.55 19.72 6.26
C ARG A 317 37.12 19.79 5.70
N GLU A 318 36.90 20.59 4.67
CA GLU A 318 35.58 20.76 4.05
C GLU A 318 35.03 19.44 3.50
N ARG A 319 35.87 18.67 2.79
CA ARG A 319 35.50 17.34 2.30
C ARG A 319 35.18 16.39 3.45
N PHE A 320 35.97 16.41 4.52
CA PHE A 320 35.74 15.56 5.68
C PHE A 320 34.42 15.88 6.38
N VAL A 321 34.12 17.17 6.59
CA VAL A 321 32.84 17.62 7.16
C VAL A 321 31.67 17.27 6.25
N ALA A 322 31.83 17.39 4.93
CA ALA A 322 30.81 16.99 3.97
C ALA A 322 30.53 15.47 4.01
N LEU A 323 31.57 14.63 4.17
CA LEU A 323 31.41 13.19 4.35
C LEU A 323 30.65 12.85 5.64
N LEU A 324 30.99 13.50 6.76
CA LEU A 324 30.24 13.34 8.01
C LEU A 324 28.76 13.71 7.83
N ALA A 325 28.48 14.82 7.13
CA ALA A 325 27.11 15.26 6.85
C ALA A 325 26.34 14.27 5.95
N ALA A 326 27.00 13.69 4.93
CA ALA A 326 26.41 12.67 4.07
C ALA A 326 26.01 11.40 4.84
N GLU A 327 26.80 11.04 5.85
CA GLU A 327 26.50 9.93 6.78
C GLU A 327 25.48 10.29 7.88
N GLY A 328 24.89 11.49 7.82
CA GLY A 328 23.86 11.95 8.75
C GLY A 328 24.40 12.45 10.10
N ILE A 329 25.71 12.67 10.21
CA ILE A 329 26.36 13.23 11.39
C ILE A 329 26.40 14.75 11.24
N ARG A 330 25.81 15.46 12.20
CA ARG A 330 25.69 16.92 12.19
C ARG A 330 26.41 17.52 13.39
N GLN A 331 27.03 18.67 13.14
CA GLN A 331 27.62 19.47 14.20
C GLN A 331 26.52 20.07 15.11
N ILE A 332 26.80 20.14 16.41
CA ILE A 332 25.95 20.80 17.41
C ILE A 332 26.29 22.29 17.43
N GLU A 333 25.33 23.14 17.08
CA GLU A 333 25.46 24.60 17.16
C GLU A 333 25.22 25.06 18.59
N ALA A 334 26.30 25.26 19.36
CA ALA A 334 26.21 25.64 20.76
C ALA A 334 26.39 27.14 21.02
N ARG A 335 27.17 27.86 20.18
CA ARG A 335 27.50 29.29 20.42
C ARG A 335 26.25 30.17 20.42
N GLY A 336 26.06 30.95 21.49
CA GLY A 336 24.92 31.87 21.63
C GLY A 336 23.58 31.19 21.92
N ARG A 337 23.56 29.88 22.17
CA ARG A 337 22.36 29.16 22.63
C ARG A 337 22.37 29.02 24.15
N ILE A 338 21.20 28.72 24.71
CA ILE A 338 21.05 28.35 26.12
C ILE A 338 21.75 27.01 26.34
N PHE A 339 22.45 26.88 27.45
CA PHE A 339 23.10 25.63 27.85
C PHE A 339 22.06 24.51 28.05
N ASP A 340 22.32 23.35 27.43
CA ASP A 340 21.48 22.15 27.53
C ASP A 340 22.39 20.98 27.92
N PRO A 341 22.23 20.41 29.12
CA PRO A 341 23.02 19.25 29.56
C PRO A 341 22.93 18.03 28.64
N ARG A 342 21.90 17.92 27.81
CA ARG A 342 21.74 16.79 26.87
C ARG A 342 22.65 16.90 25.64
N LEU A 343 23.15 18.10 25.34
CA LEU A 343 23.93 18.38 24.12
C LEU A 343 25.29 19.02 24.40
N HIS A 344 25.46 19.64 25.57
CA HIS A 344 26.59 20.49 25.91
C HIS A 344 27.28 20.00 27.20
N LEU A 345 28.62 20.09 27.22
CA LEU A 345 29.46 19.87 28.38
C LEU A 345 30.11 21.20 28.78
N ALA A 346 29.74 21.75 29.94
CA ALA A 346 30.34 22.98 30.44
C ALA A 346 31.72 22.70 31.04
N VAL A 347 32.78 23.16 30.35
CA VAL A 347 34.17 22.97 30.80
C VAL A 347 34.66 24.16 31.61
N ALA A 348 34.17 25.36 31.29
CA ALA A 348 34.52 26.59 31.98
C ALA A 348 33.29 27.49 32.15
N ALA A 349 33.34 28.37 33.15
CA ALA A 349 32.37 29.44 33.33
C ALA A 349 33.10 30.78 33.34
N GLU A 350 32.69 31.70 32.47
CA GLU A 350 33.25 33.05 32.40
C GLU A 350 32.25 34.07 32.90
N ILE A 351 32.77 35.04 33.64
CA ILE A 351 31.97 36.14 34.19
C ILE A 351 31.79 37.18 33.08
N HIS A 352 30.56 37.30 32.57
CA HIS A 352 30.18 38.29 31.56
C HIS A 352 29.06 39.19 32.10
N ALA A 353 29.26 40.51 32.08
CA ALA A 353 28.25 41.47 32.52
C ALA A 353 27.11 41.62 31.51
N ASP A 354 27.43 41.44 30.23
CA ASP A 354 26.53 41.77 29.11
C ASP A 354 25.74 40.56 28.58
N VAL A 355 25.95 39.36 29.15
CA VAL A 355 25.39 38.11 28.65
C VAL A 355 24.53 37.44 29.73
N PRO A 356 23.30 36.98 29.42
CA PRO A 356 22.45 36.30 30.39
C PRO A 356 23.12 35.02 30.92
N ALA A 357 22.93 34.76 32.22
CA ALA A 357 23.47 33.56 32.86
C ALA A 357 22.94 32.29 32.19
N GLY A 358 23.82 31.31 31.98
CA GLY A 358 23.45 30.05 31.31
C GLY A 358 23.52 30.09 29.78
N LEU A 359 23.92 31.20 29.17
CA LEU A 359 24.23 31.26 27.73
C LEU A 359 25.63 30.72 27.44
N VAL A 360 25.79 30.02 26.31
CA VAL A 360 27.09 29.59 25.81
C VAL A 360 27.83 30.76 25.15
N VAL A 361 28.97 31.15 25.73
CA VAL A 361 29.83 32.25 25.29
C VAL A 361 30.75 31.80 24.15
N SER A 362 31.47 30.71 24.37
CA SER A 362 32.43 30.15 23.42
C SER A 362 32.35 28.63 23.39
N VAL A 363 32.68 28.05 22.24
CA VAL A 363 32.77 26.60 22.04
C VAL A 363 34.25 26.28 21.95
N GLN A 364 34.77 25.55 22.94
CA GLN A 364 36.16 25.10 22.96
C GLN A 364 36.34 23.92 22.03
N ARG A 365 35.37 23.00 22.04
CA ARG A 365 35.38 21.81 21.19
C ARG A 365 34.02 21.55 20.60
N LYS A 366 33.97 21.37 19.28
CA LYS A 366 32.71 21.16 18.55
C LYS A 366 32.09 19.82 18.94
N GLY A 367 30.79 19.82 19.23
CA GLY A 367 30.01 18.61 19.44
C GLY A 367 29.43 18.06 18.14
N TYR A 368 29.19 16.76 18.08
CA TYR A 368 28.59 16.09 16.93
C TYR A 368 27.50 15.12 17.38
N ARG A 369 26.42 15.06 16.61
CA ARG A 369 25.28 14.15 16.83
C ARG A 369 24.88 13.44 15.54
N GLN A 370 24.41 12.21 15.67
CA GLN A 370 23.77 11.46 14.59
C GLN A 370 22.29 11.27 14.96
N ARG A 371 21.39 11.88 14.18
CA ARG A 371 19.94 11.91 14.49
C ARG A 371 19.70 12.42 15.93
N GLU A 372 19.23 11.55 16.82
CA GLU A 372 18.96 11.84 18.24
C GLU A 372 20.09 11.42 19.18
N ARG A 373 21.09 10.67 18.70
CA ARG A 373 22.22 10.20 19.52
C ARG A 373 23.39 11.17 19.44
N VAL A 374 23.87 11.64 20.59
CA VAL A 374 25.09 12.47 20.68
C VAL A 374 26.31 11.56 20.59
N ILE A 375 27.21 11.82 19.64
CA ILE A 375 28.49 11.12 19.50
C ILE A 375 29.50 11.72 20.47
N ARG A 376 29.55 13.05 20.50
CA ARG A 376 30.40 13.83 21.40
C ARG A 376 29.69 15.12 21.78
N TYR A 377 29.63 15.42 23.07
CA TYR A 377 29.07 16.68 23.57
C TYR A 377 29.91 17.87 23.11
N ALA A 378 29.27 19.02 22.89
CA ALA A 378 30.02 20.25 22.63
C ALA A 378 30.62 20.76 23.94
N GLU A 379 31.94 20.93 23.99
CA GLU A 379 32.60 21.50 25.15
C GLU A 379 32.51 23.02 25.07
N VAL A 380 31.86 23.61 26.07
CA VAL A 380 31.45 25.02 26.03
C VAL A 380 31.87 25.77 27.29
N THR A 381 32.06 27.07 27.09
CA THR A 381 32.21 28.05 28.18
C THR A 381 30.87 28.74 28.38
N VAL A 382 30.34 28.71 29.60
CA VAL A 382 29.01 29.28 29.93
C VAL A 382 29.16 30.62 30.65
N ALA A 383 28.29 31.58 30.37
CA ALA A 383 28.23 32.85 31.07
C ALA A 383 27.68 32.66 32.48
N ARG A 384 28.39 33.21 33.47
CA ARG A 384 27.93 33.35 34.86
C ARG A 384 27.65 34.83 35.15
N ALA A 385 26.54 35.12 35.80
CA ALA A 385 26.23 36.48 36.23
C ALA A 385 27.21 36.97 37.30
N GLN A 386 27.62 38.24 37.18
CA GLN A 386 28.40 38.96 38.20
C GLN A 386 27.54 39.08 39.47
N GLY A 387 27.84 38.27 40.49
CA GLY A 387 27.11 38.27 41.77
C GLY A 387 26.93 36.89 42.42
N CYS A 388 27.26 35.79 41.73
CA CYS A 388 27.30 34.47 42.35
C CYS A 388 28.72 34.18 42.87
N ASP A 389 28.96 34.51 44.14
CA ASP A 389 30.22 34.26 44.84
C ASP A 389 30.56 32.74 44.87
N PRO A 390 31.85 32.32 44.83
CA PRO A 390 32.26 30.94 45.03
C PRO A 390 32.54 30.61 46.51
N GLY A 391 31.72 31.14 47.43
CA GLY A 391 31.79 30.88 48.86
C GLY A 391 30.50 30.27 49.38
N LEU A 392 30.57 29.04 49.89
CA LEU A 392 29.50 28.43 50.70
C LEU A 392 29.03 29.41 51.79
N PRO A 393 27.74 29.41 52.18
CA PRO A 393 27.34 30.08 53.41
C PRO A 393 28.04 29.38 54.58
N SER A 394 28.92 30.11 55.28
CA SER A 394 29.43 29.66 56.58
C SER A 394 28.25 29.52 57.53
N PHE A 395 27.92 28.30 57.94
CA PHE A 395 27.03 28.01 59.08
C PHE A 395 27.69 28.46 60.39
N GLY A 396 27.80 29.77 60.58
CA GLY A 396 28.59 30.37 61.65
C GLY A 396 28.09 31.75 62.03
N LYS A 397 26.79 31.84 62.35
CA LYS A 397 26.17 32.81 63.26
C LYS A 397 24.66 32.55 63.33
N MET A 398 24.29 31.40 63.91
CA MET A 398 23.02 31.29 64.60
C MET A 398 23.27 31.72 66.04
N ALA A 399 22.90 32.95 66.36
CA ALA A 399 22.59 33.34 67.73
C ALA A 399 21.64 34.53 67.69
N THR A 400 20.46 34.28 68.25
CA THR A 400 19.49 35.24 68.80
C THR A 400 18.71 36.11 67.80
N LEU A 401 17.54 35.64 67.38
CA LEU A 401 16.24 36.16 67.80
C LEU A 401 15.12 35.27 67.24
N GLY A 402 14.09 35.03 68.05
CA GLY A 402 13.12 33.95 67.90
C GLY A 402 12.14 34.08 66.72
N GLU A 403 11.51 32.92 66.46
CA GLU A 403 10.28 32.60 65.69
C GLU A 403 9.18 33.69 65.65
N PRO A 404 8.18 33.65 64.71
CA PRO A 404 7.81 32.55 63.80
C PRO A 404 7.59 32.97 62.32
N TRP A 405 7.81 32.05 61.38
CA TRP A 405 7.65 32.21 59.93
C TRP A 405 6.20 32.06 59.42
N ALA A 406 5.21 32.40 60.24
CA ALA A 406 3.80 32.25 59.90
C ALA A 406 3.09 33.61 59.74
N ALA A 407 3.33 34.32 58.64
CA ALA A 407 2.39 35.29 58.04
C ALA A 407 2.93 35.81 56.70
N GLU A 408 2.02 36.07 55.76
CA GLU A 408 2.20 36.90 54.56
C GLU A 408 2.86 36.27 53.32
N LEU A 409 2.16 35.33 52.70
CA LEU A 409 2.02 35.31 51.24
C LEU A 409 0.56 35.59 50.88
N SER A 410 0.19 36.87 51.03
CA SER A 410 -1.06 37.43 50.55
C SER A 410 -0.93 37.68 49.04
N VAL A 411 -1.48 36.79 48.22
CA VAL A 411 -1.67 37.02 46.78
C VAL A 411 -2.91 37.91 46.58
N PRO A 412 -2.85 39.04 45.87
CA PRO A 412 -4.05 39.80 45.56
C PRO A 412 -4.80 39.15 44.38
N THR A 413 -6.02 38.69 44.67
CA THR A 413 -7.06 38.35 43.70
C THR A 413 -7.51 39.59 42.94
N ALA A 414 -7.40 39.58 41.61
CA ALA A 414 -8.28 40.37 40.74
C ALA A 414 -8.40 39.75 39.33
N VAL A 415 -9.58 39.16 39.11
CA VAL A 415 -10.37 39.14 37.85
C VAL A 415 -9.91 38.22 36.70
N MET A 416 -10.58 37.07 36.59
CA MET A 416 -10.87 36.40 35.31
C MET A 416 -12.07 37.07 34.61
N PRO A 417 -12.21 36.86 33.29
CA PRO A 417 -13.29 35.97 32.81
C PRO A 417 -12.74 34.94 31.79
N ALA A 418 -12.97 33.63 31.95
CA ALA A 418 -14.20 32.89 31.62
C ALA A 418 -14.42 32.67 30.12
N ALA A 419 -13.79 31.63 29.56
CA ALA A 419 -14.38 30.75 28.53
C ALA A 419 -13.47 29.53 28.27
N LEU A 420 -14.10 28.34 28.22
CA LEU A 420 -13.58 27.05 27.72
C LEU A 420 -12.68 26.23 28.67
N ARG A 421 -13.32 25.62 29.67
CA ARG A 421 -12.96 24.28 30.14
C ARG A 421 -13.83 23.27 29.40
N THR A 422 -13.22 22.32 28.71
CA THR A 422 -13.83 21.04 28.37
C THR A 422 -13.03 19.95 29.06
N ASP A 423 -13.75 19.20 29.90
CA ASP A 423 -13.37 17.90 30.45
C ASP A 423 -12.92 16.93 29.35
N SER A 424 -11.89 16.15 29.65
CA SER A 424 -11.83 14.74 29.26
C SER A 424 -10.74 14.04 30.09
N SER A 425 -11.05 13.79 31.35
CA SER A 425 -10.56 12.63 32.06
C SER A 425 -11.25 11.39 31.48
N ASP A 426 -10.60 10.74 30.53
CA ASP A 426 -10.97 9.40 30.03
C ASP A 426 -9.79 8.90 29.20
N PHE A 427 -8.75 8.35 29.84
CA PHE A 427 -7.69 7.60 29.15
C PHE A 427 -6.85 6.82 30.17
N GLN A 428 -7.48 5.96 30.98
CA GLN A 428 -6.82 4.83 31.64
C GLN A 428 -7.84 3.72 31.87
N GLU A 429 -8.03 2.83 30.89
CA GLU A 429 -8.48 1.43 31.04
C GLU A 429 -8.64 0.79 29.66
N GLU A 430 -7.55 0.32 29.04
CA GLU A 430 -7.62 -0.69 27.96
C GLU A 430 -6.23 -1.31 27.71
N GLU A 431 -5.75 -2.12 28.65
CA GLU A 431 -4.59 -3.00 28.45
C GLU A 431 -4.80 -4.35 29.15
N GLU A 432 -5.96 -4.98 28.93
CA GLU A 432 -6.15 -6.42 29.12
C GLU A 432 -7.16 -6.93 28.08
N ARG A 433 -6.65 -7.30 26.90
CA ARG A 433 -7.10 -8.41 26.03
C ARG A 433 -6.50 -8.25 24.63
N GLU A 434 -5.39 -8.94 24.38
CA GLU A 434 -5.15 -9.75 23.19
C GLU A 434 -3.98 -10.71 23.40
#